data_AF-A0A4Q5TQA9-F1
#
_entry.id   AF-A0A4Q5TQA9-F1
#
_cell.length_a   1.000
_cell.length_b   1.000
_cell.length_c   1.000
_cell.angle_alpha   90.00
_cell.angle_beta   90.00
_cell.angle_gamma   90.00
#
_symmetry.space_group_name_H-M   'P 1'
#
loop_
_entity.id
_entity.type
_entity.pdbx_description
1 polymer ?
#
loop_
_entity_poly.entity_id
_entity_poly.type
_entity_poly.pdbx_seq_one_letter_code
_entity_poly.pdbx_strand_id
1 'polypeptide(L)'
;SIGVTGIVLKYRVPASGPHYDKDCDCEKDPVKPMALQDAQRAMGLVRLNAKSLNINPDKIGVMGFSAGGHLVADISTRYRTRLYPVKDEADQTSCRPDFVISFYPGHMTFHAKKPYEINPTLPVDKNTPPTFLLQAGNDPIDTIQNSLVYYIALKKAGVPAEYHVYAEGGHAFGYKKTSQPIKDWEKLPIADWPRLVETWLHTINMIDEQ
;
A
#
# COMPACT_ATOMS: atom_id res chain seq x y z
N SER A 1 -5.53 2.72 22.03
CA SER A 1 -4.30 2.47 21.25
C SER A 1 -4.23 0.97 21.03
N ILE A 2 -3.88 0.50 19.83
CA ILE A 2 -3.77 -0.94 19.50
C ILE A 2 -2.34 -1.48 19.66
N GLY A 3 -1.46 -0.76 20.37
CA GLY A 3 -0.07 -1.17 20.60
C GLY A 3 0.87 -1.00 19.40
N VAL A 4 0.50 -0.19 18.41
CA VAL A 4 1.29 0.03 17.18
C VAL A 4 1.93 1.42 17.16
N THR A 5 3.23 1.48 16.81
CA THR A 5 3.95 2.73 16.55
C THR A 5 3.73 3.17 15.10
N GLY A 6 3.15 4.36 14.90
CA GLY A 6 2.96 4.97 13.58
C GLY A 6 4.17 5.78 13.12
N ILE A 7 4.63 5.56 11.89
CA ILE A 7 5.74 6.30 11.26
C ILE A 7 5.26 6.83 9.91
N VAL A 8 5.32 8.14 9.70
CA VAL A 8 4.87 8.79 8.46
C VAL A 8 6.06 9.02 7.53
N LEU A 9 6.01 8.44 6.34
CA LEU A 9 6.99 8.67 5.29
C LEU A 9 6.58 9.86 4.42
N LYS A 10 7.37 10.94 4.46
CA LYS A 10 7.33 12.02 3.47
C LYS A 10 8.23 11.65 2.28
N TYR A 11 7.68 10.92 1.31
CA TYR A 11 8.40 10.53 0.11
C TYR A 11 8.41 11.66 -0.94
N ARG A 12 9.38 11.62 -1.86
CA ARG A 12 9.56 12.63 -2.93
C ARG A 12 8.40 12.60 -3.92
N VAL A 13 8.01 13.78 -4.43
CA VAL A 13 7.01 14.06 -5.49
C VAL A 13 7.40 15.35 -6.23
N PRO A 14 6.88 15.65 -7.45
CA PRO A 14 6.08 14.81 -8.36
C PRO A 14 6.94 13.85 -9.21
N ALA A 15 6.29 13.04 -10.06
CA ALA A 15 6.92 12.13 -11.04
C ALA A 15 7.94 11.12 -10.45
N SER A 16 7.72 10.73 -9.19
CA SER A 16 8.55 9.81 -8.42
C SER A 16 7.99 8.38 -8.33
N GLY A 17 6.75 8.20 -8.75
CA GLY A 17 6.00 6.96 -8.96
C GLY A 17 5.26 7.04 -10.30
N PRO A 18 4.46 6.02 -10.66
CA PRO A 18 3.59 6.10 -11.83
C PRO A 18 2.68 7.32 -11.76
N HIS A 19 2.46 7.96 -12.90
CA HIS A 19 1.64 9.16 -13.01
C HIS A 19 0.99 9.24 -14.39
N TYR A 20 -0.13 9.94 -14.47
CA TYR A 20 -0.78 10.22 -15.74
C TYR A 20 -0.19 11.48 -16.39
N ASP A 21 0.14 11.39 -17.67
CA ASP A 21 0.63 12.48 -18.50
C ASP A 21 -0.46 12.91 -19.49
N LYS A 22 -0.83 14.19 -19.40
CA LYS A 22 -1.94 14.77 -20.16
C LYS A 22 -1.58 15.02 -21.63
N ASP A 23 -0.31 15.21 -21.95
CA ASP A 23 0.12 15.54 -23.32
C ASP A 23 0.03 14.30 -24.21
N CYS A 24 0.30 13.11 -23.65
CA CYS A 24 0.16 11.84 -24.36
C CYS A 24 -1.14 11.08 -24.09
N ASP A 25 -1.99 11.54 -23.15
CA ASP A 25 -3.15 10.80 -22.65
C ASP A 25 -2.76 9.36 -22.24
N CYS A 26 -1.73 9.27 -21.39
CA CYS A 26 -1.11 8.00 -21.05
C CYS A 26 -0.53 7.96 -19.63
N GLU A 27 -0.49 6.78 -19.02
CA GLU A 27 0.25 6.57 -17.77
C GLU A 27 1.75 6.38 -18.08
N LYS A 28 2.60 7.04 -17.29
CA LYS A 28 4.05 6.97 -17.38
C LYS A 28 4.65 6.46 -16.08
N ASP A 29 5.57 5.52 -16.21
CA ASP A 29 6.45 5.11 -15.13
C ASP A 29 7.53 6.17 -14.87
N PRO A 30 8.02 6.31 -13.63
CA PRO A 30 9.05 7.27 -13.32
C PRO A 30 10.40 6.81 -13.88
N VAL A 31 11.17 7.73 -14.48
CA VAL A 31 12.55 7.45 -14.94
C VAL A 31 13.41 6.96 -13.77
N LYS A 32 13.19 7.52 -12.58
CA LYS A 32 13.78 7.07 -11.32
C LYS A 32 12.67 6.94 -10.28
N PRO A 33 12.41 5.74 -9.72
CA PRO A 33 11.31 5.52 -8.78
C PRO A 33 11.69 6.04 -7.38
N MET A 34 11.80 7.36 -7.26
CA MET A 34 12.27 8.05 -6.05
C MET A 34 11.38 7.78 -4.84
N ALA A 35 10.06 7.63 -5.03
CA ALA A 35 9.14 7.29 -3.95
C ALA A 35 9.44 5.89 -3.39
N LEU A 36 9.68 4.92 -4.27
CA LEU A 36 10.10 3.56 -3.88
C LEU A 36 11.46 3.58 -3.18
N GLN A 37 12.44 4.35 -3.66
CA GLN A 37 13.73 4.50 -2.98
C GLN A 37 13.57 5.02 -1.55
N ASP A 38 12.67 5.99 -1.35
CA ASP A 38 12.38 6.56 -0.03
C ASP A 38 11.68 5.53 0.87
N ALA A 39 10.74 4.74 0.34
CA ALA A 39 10.08 3.66 1.08
C ALA A 39 11.05 2.54 1.47
N GLN A 40 11.92 2.13 0.54
CA GLN A 40 12.99 1.18 0.80
C GLN A 40 13.88 1.70 1.94
N ARG A 41 14.38 2.93 1.81
CA ARG A 41 15.26 3.53 2.81
C ARG A 41 14.59 3.64 4.18
N ALA A 42 13.31 4.03 4.22
CA ALA A 42 12.53 4.13 5.44
C ALA A 42 12.43 2.77 6.14
N MET A 43 12.07 1.70 5.43
CA MET A 43 12.01 0.34 6.01
C MET A 43 13.35 -0.08 6.63
N GLY A 44 14.46 0.24 5.96
CA GLY A 44 15.79 -0.06 6.49
C GLY A 44 16.13 0.71 7.76
N LEU A 45 15.81 2.01 7.80
CA LEU A 45 16.00 2.85 8.98
C LEU A 45 15.14 2.40 10.15
N VAL A 46 13.88 2.05 9.91
CA VAL A 46 12.95 1.58 10.95
C VAL A 46 13.46 0.27 11.56
N ARG A 47 13.91 -0.68 10.73
CA ARG A 47 14.49 -1.94 11.22
C ARG A 47 15.78 -1.72 12.00
N LEU A 48 16.70 -0.91 11.50
CA LEU A 48 17.95 -0.60 12.20
C LEU A 48 17.68 0.02 13.58
N ASN A 49 16.63 0.83 13.70
CA ASN A 49 16.26 1.53 14.93
C ASN A 49 15.18 0.80 15.75
N ALA A 50 14.85 -0.46 15.44
CA ALA A 50 13.74 -1.17 16.09
C ALA A 50 13.87 -1.18 17.63
N LYS A 51 15.10 -1.38 18.15
CA LYS A 51 15.39 -1.35 19.58
C LYS A 51 15.15 0.03 20.21
N SER A 52 15.57 1.11 19.57
CA SER A 52 15.40 2.46 20.12
C SER A 52 13.95 2.96 20.02
N LEU A 53 13.21 2.46 19.03
CA LEU A 53 11.78 2.70 18.86
C LEU A 53 10.90 1.79 19.72
N ASN A 54 11.48 0.82 20.43
CA ASN A 54 10.77 -0.21 21.20
C ASN A 54 9.71 -0.96 20.36
N ILE A 55 10.08 -1.37 19.14
CA ILE A 55 9.24 -2.15 18.23
C ILE A 55 9.89 -3.49 17.90
N ASN A 56 9.08 -4.47 17.51
CA ASN A 56 9.58 -5.76 17.02
C ASN A 56 10.02 -5.61 15.54
N PRO A 57 11.28 -5.93 15.18
CA PRO A 57 11.80 -5.79 13.81
C PRO A 57 11.17 -6.73 12.77
N ASP A 58 10.44 -7.76 13.24
CA ASP A 58 9.75 -8.76 12.41
C ASP A 58 8.23 -8.52 12.33
N LYS A 59 7.73 -7.40 12.88
CA LYS A 59 6.32 -6.98 12.82
C LYS A 59 6.18 -5.55 12.27
N ILE A 60 6.88 -5.24 11.16
CA ILE A 60 6.86 -3.91 10.52
C ILE A 60 6.11 -3.98 9.19
N GLY A 61 4.89 -3.45 9.17
CA GLY A 61 4.09 -3.35 7.95
C GLY A 61 4.10 -1.96 7.30
N VAL A 62 3.51 -1.89 6.11
CA VAL A 62 3.28 -0.64 5.38
C VAL A 62 1.80 -0.42 5.13
N MET A 63 1.37 0.84 5.23
CA MET A 63 0.00 1.26 4.96
C MET A 63 0.00 2.44 3.97
N GLY A 64 -0.83 2.36 2.93
CA GLY A 64 -0.87 3.35 1.88
C GLY A 64 -2.28 3.59 1.33
N PHE A 65 -2.51 4.81 0.83
CA PHE A 65 -3.79 5.29 0.30
C PHE A 65 -3.60 5.87 -1.11
N SER A 66 -4.45 5.53 -2.09
CA SER A 66 -4.37 6.00 -3.49
C SER A 66 -2.97 5.81 -4.10
N ALA A 67 -2.26 6.87 -4.47
CA ALA A 67 -0.86 6.80 -4.94
C ALA A 67 0.07 6.16 -3.89
N GLY A 68 -0.20 6.35 -2.61
CA GLY A 68 0.46 5.61 -1.53
C GLY A 68 0.09 4.13 -1.49
N GLY A 69 -1.12 3.77 -1.92
CA GLY A 69 -1.58 2.39 -2.12
C GLY A 69 -0.73 1.67 -3.19
N HIS A 70 -0.42 2.37 -4.29
CA HIS A 70 0.57 1.90 -5.26
C HIS A 70 1.95 1.71 -4.61
N LEU A 71 2.45 2.74 -3.91
CA LEU A 71 3.78 2.69 -3.30
C LEU A 71 3.95 1.51 -2.33
N VAL A 72 2.92 1.18 -1.55
CA VAL A 72 3.00 0.03 -0.63
C VAL A 72 2.96 -1.31 -1.35
N ALA A 73 2.33 -1.43 -2.52
CA ALA A 73 2.48 -2.62 -3.36
C ALA A 73 3.86 -2.68 -4.05
N ASP A 74 4.37 -1.54 -4.51
CA ASP A 74 5.66 -1.42 -5.19
C ASP A 74 6.80 -1.86 -4.24
N ILE A 75 6.87 -1.32 -3.02
CA ILE A 75 7.86 -1.78 -2.02
C ILE A 75 7.70 -3.25 -1.66
N SER A 76 6.48 -3.77 -1.68
CA SER A 76 6.17 -5.16 -1.28
C SER A 76 6.47 -6.20 -2.36
N THR A 77 6.66 -5.76 -3.60
CA THR A 77 7.00 -6.61 -4.75
C THR A 77 8.43 -6.39 -5.23
N ARG A 78 9.00 -5.19 -5.00
CA ARG A 78 10.35 -4.79 -5.44
C ARG A 78 11.32 -4.53 -4.29
N TYR A 79 11.22 -5.30 -3.21
CA TYR A 79 12.12 -5.21 -2.05
C TYR A 79 13.47 -5.93 -2.21
N ARG A 80 13.60 -6.85 -3.17
CA ARG A 80 14.80 -7.70 -3.30
C ARG A 80 16.06 -6.92 -3.67
N THR A 81 15.89 -5.73 -4.24
CA THR A 81 16.99 -4.89 -4.71
C THR A 81 16.73 -3.45 -4.32
N ARG A 82 17.71 -2.82 -3.67
CA ARG A 82 17.72 -1.38 -3.43
C ARG A 82 17.86 -0.66 -4.77
N LEU A 83 16.93 0.23 -5.09
CA LEU A 83 16.95 0.99 -6.35
C LEU A 83 17.74 2.30 -6.25
N TYR A 84 18.61 2.38 -5.25
CA TYR A 84 19.55 3.45 -4.98
C TYR A 84 20.85 2.83 -4.46
N PRO A 85 22.00 3.52 -4.60
CA PRO A 85 23.25 3.05 -4.02
C PRO A 85 23.16 2.92 -2.50
N VAL A 86 23.66 1.81 -1.96
CA VAL A 86 23.80 1.57 -0.51
C VAL A 86 24.54 2.75 0.13
N LYS A 87 23.99 3.30 1.21
CA LYS A 87 24.54 4.44 1.94
C LYS A 87 25.19 4.05 3.26
N ASP A 88 24.56 3.19 4.04
CA ASP A 88 25.02 2.79 5.37
C ASP A 88 24.34 1.48 5.85
N GLU A 89 24.52 1.13 7.14
CA GLU A 89 24.00 -0.08 7.78
C GLU A 89 22.49 -0.29 7.62
N ALA A 90 21.69 0.77 7.55
CA ALA A 90 20.23 0.61 7.37
C ALA A 90 19.90 -0.04 6.02
N ASP A 91 20.74 0.14 5.01
CA ASP A 91 20.52 -0.47 3.69
C ASP A 91 20.95 -1.94 3.62
N GLN A 92 21.68 -2.44 4.64
CA GLN A 92 22.02 -3.85 4.80
C GLN A 92 20.88 -4.67 5.43
N THR A 93 19.92 -4.00 6.06
CA THR A 93 18.71 -4.66 6.56
C THR A 93 17.71 -4.92 5.42
N SER A 94 16.80 -5.88 5.60
CA SER A 94 15.71 -6.10 4.66
C SER A 94 14.82 -4.86 4.53
N CYS A 95 14.35 -4.53 3.32
CA CYS A 95 13.26 -3.55 3.13
C CYS A 95 11.90 -4.18 2.83
N ARG A 96 11.78 -5.51 2.87
CA ARG A 96 10.51 -6.20 2.69
C ARG A 96 9.56 -5.89 3.85
N PRO A 97 8.35 -5.37 3.67
CA PRO A 97 7.38 -5.27 4.77
C PRO A 97 6.95 -6.65 5.28
N ASP A 98 6.52 -6.73 6.53
CA ASP A 98 6.00 -7.96 7.12
C ASP A 98 4.51 -8.17 6.78
N PHE A 99 3.80 -7.07 6.53
CA PHE A 99 2.43 -7.04 6.02
C PHE A 99 2.15 -5.75 5.24
N VAL A 100 1.08 -5.74 4.45
CA VAL A 100 0.69 -4.62 3.58
C VAL A 100 -0.78 -4.28 3.81
N ILE A 101 -1.10 -2.99 3.92
CA ILE A 101 -2.46 -2.48 3.93
C ILE A 101 -2.58 -1.43 2.82
N SER A 102 -3.35 -1.72 1.79
CA SER A 102 -3.49 -0.86 0.62
C SER A 102 -4.95 -0.44 0.43
N PHE A 103 -5.19 0.86 0.60
CA PHE A 103 -6.51 1.48 0.43
C PHE A 103 -6.62 2.15 -0.93
N TYR A 104 -7.70 1.83 -1.64
CA TYR A 104 -8.09 2.38 -2.95
C TYR A 104 -6.89 2.68 -3.86
N PRO A 105 -6.02 1.70 -4.11
CA PRO A 105 -4.78 1.96 -4.83
C PRO A 105 -5.00 2.42 -6.26
N GLY A 106 -4.21 3.38 -6.71
CA GLY A 106 -4.09 3.73 -8.13
C GLY A 106 -2.99 2.94 -8.85
N HIS A 107 -2.94 3.06 -10.18
CA HIS A 107 -1.85 2.58 -11.04
C HIS A 107 -1.48 1.08 -10.89
N MET A 108 -2.46 0.26 -10.51
CA MET A 108 -2.28 -1.20 -10.45
C MET A 108 -2.57 -1.86 -11.79
N THR A 109 -3.31 -1.20 -12.68
CA THR A 109 -3.59 -1.74 -14.02
C THR A 109 -2.47 -1.42 -15.00
N PHE A 110 -2.30 -2.25 -16.04
CA PHE A 110 -1.30 -2.03 -17.08
C PHE A 110 -1.77 -0.95 -18.05
N HIS A 111 -1.52 0.31 -17.69
CA HIS A 111 -2.06 1.49 -18.35
C HIS A 111 -3.59 1.57 -18.26
N ALA A 112 -4.13 2.80 -18.23
CA ALA A 112 -5.58 3.07 -18.21
C ALA A 112 -6.39 2.43 -19.37
N LYS A 113 -5.73 1.80 -20.35
CA LYS A 113 -6.33 1.15 -21.52
C LYS A 113 -6.55 -0.35 -21.34
N LYS A 114 -5.92 -1.00 -20.36
CA LYS A 114 -6.07 -2.45 -20.08
C LYS A 114 -6.50 -2.67 -18.64
N PRO A 115 -7.77 -2.37 -18.32
CA PRO A 115 -8.23 -2.24 -16.94
C PRO A 115 -8.29 -3.57 -16.17
N TYR A 116 -8.02 -4.72 -16.81
CA TYR A 116 -8.00 -6.03 -16.14
C TYR A 116 -6.64 -6.73 -16.21
N GLU A 117 -5.60 -6.03 -16.68
CA GLU A 117 -4.23 -6.53 -16.66
C GLU A 117 -3.45 -5.84 -15.52
N ILE A 118 -2.70 -6.61 -14.74
CA ILE A 118 -1.84 -6.06 -13.67
C ILE A 118 -0.67 -5.29 -14.30
N ASN A 119 -0.29 -4.17 -13.70
CA ASN A 119 0.90 -3.41 -14.06
C ASN A 119 2.14 -4.31 -13.90
N PRO A 120 2.92 -4.55 -14.98
CA PRO A 120 4.07 -5.45 -14.94
C PRO A 120 5.21 -4.93 -14.05
N THR A 121 5.19 -3.66 -13.66
CA THR A 121 6.14 -3.10 -12.68
C THR A 121 5.88 -3.56 -11.24
N LEU A 122 4.76 -4.27 -10.99
CA LEU A 122 4.42 -4.89 -9.72
C LEU A 122 4.58 -6.42 -9.81
N PRO A 123 5.82 -6.96 -9.72
CA PRO A 123 6.08 -8.39 -9.83
C PRO A 123 5.63 -9.12 -8.55
N VAL A 124 4.35 -9.47 -8.47
CA VAL A 124 3.80 -10.27 -7.37
C VAL A 124 4.35 -11.69 -7.43
N ASP A 125 4.93 -12.14 -6.32
CA ASP A 125 5.46 -13.50 -6.17
C ASP A 125 5.02 -14.11 -4.83
N LYS A 126 5.28 -15.41 -4.61
CA LYS A 126 4.86 -16.15 -3.40
C LYS A 126 5.41 -15.59 -2.08
N ASN A 127 6.42 -14.73 -2.14
CA ASN A 127 7.05 -14.09 -1.00
C ASN A 127 6.56 -12.65 -0.79
N THR A 128 5.70 -12.12 -1.67
CA THR A 128 4.96 -10.88 -1.40
C THR A 128 4.25 -11.02 -0.04
N PRO A 129 4.29 -10.00 0.84
CA PRO A 129 3.77 -10.13 2.19
C PRO A 129 2.24 -10.27 2.23
N PRO A 130 1.68 -10.83 3.32
CA PRO A 130 0.24 -10.81 3.56
C PRO A 130 -0.34 -9.42 3.35
N THR A 131 -1.41 -9.33 2.57
CA THR A 131 -1.93 -8.06 2.08
C THR A 131 -3.42 -7.89 2.37
N PHE A 132 -3.78 -6.77 2.98
CA PHE A 132 -5.15 -6.30 3.12
C PHE A 132 -5.45 -5.23 2.07
N LEU A 133 -6.54 -5.40 1.34
CA LEU A 133 -7.03 -4.47 0.33
C LEU A 133 -8.43 -3.98 0.69
N LEU A 134 -8.66 -2.69 0.52
CA LEU A 134 -10.00 -2.12 0.69
C LEU A 134 -10.27 -1.02 -0.34
N GLN A 135 -11.43 -1.12 -1.00
CA GLN A 135 -11.83 -0.26 -2.11
C GLN A 135 -13.32 0.12 -1.99
N ALA A 136 -13.66 1.34 -2.38
CA ALA A 136 -15.05 1.71 -2.66
C ALA A 136 -15.39 1.39 -4.12
N GLY A 137 -16.48 0.67 -4.36
CA GLY A 137 -16.95 0.27 -5.69
C GLY A 137 -17.44 1.43 -6.53
N ASN A 138 -17.87 2.52 -5.89
CA ASN A 138 -18.24 3.78 -6.55
C ASN A 138 -17.09 4.81 -6.63
N ASP A 139 -15.84 4.39 -6.47
CA ASP A 139 -14.66 5.27 -6.63
C ASP A 139 -14.53 5.73 -8.10
N PRO A 140 -14.66 7.05 -8.39
CA PRO A 140 -14.60 7.55 -9.75
C PRO A 140 -13.17 7.88 -10.22
N ILE A 141 -12.17 7.81 -9.33
CA ILE A 141 -10.79 8.22 -9.60
C ILE A 141 -9.93 6.97 -9.82
N ASP A 142 -9.80 6.14 -8.78
CA ASP A 142 -9.06 4.88 -8.81
C ASP A 142 -10.08 3.74 -8.79
N THR A 143 -10.55 3.39 -9.99
CA THR A 143 -11.62 2.39 -10.16
C THR A 143 -11.26 1.04 -9.53
N ILE A 144 -12.30 0.26 -9.17
CA ILE A 144 -12.20 -1.08 -8.55
C ILE A 144 -11.24 -2.02 -9.26
N GLN A 145 -11.07 -1.85 -10.56
CA GLN A 145 -10.13 -2.60 -11.37
C GLN A 145 -8.72 -2.60 -10.81
N ASN A 146 -8.24 -1.47 -10.26
CA ASN A 146 -6.90 -1.40 -9.69
C ASN A 146 -6.71 -2.37 -8.52
N SER A 147 -7.58 -2.33 -7.51
CA SER A 147 -7.50 -3.24 -6.38
C SER A 147 -7.80 -4.70 -6.79
N LEU A 148 -8.71 -4.90 -7.76
CA LEU A 148 -9.10 -6.23 -8.21
C LEU A 148 -7.96 -6.97 -8.92
N VAL A 149 -7.24 -6.34 -9.87
CA VAL A 149 -6.14 -7.00 -10.59
C VAL A 149 -5.00 -7.35 -9.65
N TYR A 150 -4.73 -6.50 -8.65
CA TYR A 150 -3.71 -6.77 -7.65
C TYR A 150 -4.11 -7.93 -6.74
N TYR A 151 -5.36 -7.98 -6.28
CA TYR A 151 -5.88 -9.13 -5.52
C TYR A 151 -5.77 -10.44 -6.32
N ILE A 152 -6.16 -10.43 -7.60
CA ILE A 152 -6.05 -11.61 -8.48
C ILE A 152 -4.58 -12.06 -8.59
N ALA A 153 -3.64 -11.12 -8.76
CA ALA A 153 -2.21 -11.44 -8.81
C ALA A 153 -1.71 -12.08 -7.51
N LEU A 154 -2.10 -11.53 -6.35
CA LEU A 154 -1.78 -12.10 -5.03
C LEU A 154 -2.33 -13.53 -4.87
N LYS A 155 -3.58 -13.77 -5.26
CA LYS A 155 -4.19 -15.10 -5.20
C LYS A 155 -3.50 -16.10 -6.12
N LYS A 156 -3.14 -15.70 -7.35
CA LYS A 156 -2.38 -16.55 -8.29
C LYS A 156 -1.01 -16.92 -7.75
N ALA A 157 -0.37 -16.04 -7.00
CA ALA A 157 0.93 -16.28 -6.36
C ALA A 157 0.86 -17.08 -5.04
N GLY A 158 -0.35 -17.39 -4.55
CA GLY A 158 -0.55 -18.09 -3.27
C GLY A 158 -0.32 -17.22 -2.03
N VAL A 159 -0.35 -15.89 -2.19
CA VAL A 159 -0.15 -14.94 -1.08
C VAL A 159 -1.43 -14.89 -0.22
N PRO A 160 -1.33 -14.93 1.12
CA PRO A 160 -2.46 -14.62 1.99
C PRO A 160 -2.95 -13.19 1.75
N ALA A 161 -4.19 -13.05 1.31
CA ALA A 161 -4.75 -11.75 0.99
C ALA A 161 -6.22 -11.65 1.40
N GLU A 162 -6.57 -10.52 2.00
CA GLU A 162 -7.94 -10.13 2.35
C GLU A 162 -8.37 -8.96 1.48
N TYR A 163 -9.59 -8.99 0.95
CA TYR A 163 -10.08 -7.96 0.04
C TYR A 163 -11.53 -7.58 0.34
N HIS A 164 -11.72 -6.31 0.70
CA HIS A 164 -13.02 -5.72 0.98
C HIS A 164 -13.39 -4.73 -0.10
N VAL A 165 -14.57 -4.90 -0.69
CA VAL A 165 -15.17 -3.94 -1.60
C VAL A 165 -16.50 -3.49 -1.02
N TYR A 166 -16.61 -2.20 -0.73
CA TYR A 166 -17.86 -1.59 -0.28
C TYR A 166 -18.56 -0.93 -1.45
N ALA A 167 -19.89 -1.03 -1.54
CA ALA A 167 -20.63 -0.41 -2.64
C ALA A 167 -20.42 1.11 -2.70
N GLU A 168 -20.40 1.76 -1.53
CA GLU A 168 -20.26 3.20 -1.39
C GLU A 168 -19.08 3.59 -0.50
N GLY A 169 -18.42 4.68 -0.88
CA GLY A 169 -17.38 5.31 -0.10
C GLY A 169 -16.56 6.37 -0.85
N GLY A 170 -16.65 6.39 -2.19
CA GLY A 170 -15.92 7.34 -3.03
C GLY A 170 -14.40 7.21 -2.96
N HIS A 171 -13.70 8.11 -3.65
CA HIS A 171 -12.23 8.17 -3.62
C HIS A 171 -11.69 8.95 -2.43
N ALA A 172 -10.54 8.55 -1.89
CA ALA A 172 -9.85 9.24 -0.81
C ALA A 172 -10.63 9.28 0.52
N PHE A 173 -11.33 8.20 0.86
CA PHE A 173 -11.93 8.12 2.19
C PHE A 173 -10.84 8.00 3.25
N GLY A 174 -11.06 8.64 4.39
CA GLY A 174 -10.12 8.64 5.49
C GLY A 174 -10.78 8.22 6.79
N TYR A 175 -10.12 8.54 7.89
CA TYR A 175 -10.62 8.25 9.22
C TYR A 175 -11.72 9.21 9.68
N LYS A 176 -11.66 10.49 9.28
CA LYS A 176 -12.57 11.52 9.78
C LYS A 176 -13.76 11.71 8.83
N LYS A 177 -14.91 12.11 9.38
CA LYS A 177 -16.08 12.58 8.60
C LYS A 177 -15.73 13.67 7.58
N THR A 178 -14.71 14.49 7.85
CA THR A 178 -14.26 15.57 6.96
C THR A 178 -13.33 15.10 5.85
N SER A 179 -12.96 13.82 5.80
CA SER A 179 -12.05 13.30 4.78
C SER A 179 -12.70 13.30 3.39
N GLN A 180 -14.04 13.23 3.31
CA GLN A 180 -14.80 13.44 2.09
C GLN A 180 -16.11 14.18 2.36
N PRO A 181 -16.66 14.93 1.38
CA PRO A 181 -17.95 15.59 1.48
C PRO A 181 -19.12 14.59 1.31
N ILE A 182 -19.00 13.38 1.87
CA ILE A 182 -20.06 12.38 1.88
C ILE A 182 -20.96 12.67 3.08
N LYS A 183 -22.21 13.01 2.79
CA LYS A 183 -23.24 13.18 3.82
C LYS A 183 -23.41 11.87 4.57
N ASP A 184 -23.43 11.95 5.91
CA ASP A 184 -23.61 10.79 6.79
C ASP A 184 -22.54 9.69 6.59
N TRP A 185 -21.30 10.05 6.22
CA TRP A 185 -20.15 9.12 6.04
C TRP A 185 -20.06 8.04 7.13
N GLU A 186 -20.25 8.40 8.39
CA GLU A 186 -20.19 7.49 9.53
C GLU A 186 -21.23 6.37 9.53
N LYS A 187 -22.29 6.51 8.73
CA LYS A 187 -23.33 5.48 8.57
C LYS A 187 -22.99 4.50 7.46
N LEU A 188 -22.01 4.81 6.60
CA LEU A 188 -21.58 3.89 5.57
C LEU A 188 -20.77 2.74 6.19
N PRO A 189 -20.97 1.48 5.74
CA PRO A 189 -20.20 0.35 6.26
C PRO A 189 -18.68 0.52 6.12
N ILE A 190 -18.24 1.21 5.07
CA ILE A 190 -16.82 1.49 4.82
C ILE A 190 -16.16 2.34 5.92
N ALA A 191 -16.94 3.11 6.69
CA ALA A 191 -16.41 3.95 7.77
C ALA A 191 -15.80 3.13 8.93
N ASP A 192 -16.14 1.85 9.01
CA ASP A 192 -15.64 0.92 10.03
C ASP A 192 -14.33 0.20 9.63
N TRP A 193 -13.70 0.63 8.52
CA TRP A 193 -12.43 0.06 8.06
C TRP A 193 -11.32 -0.03 9.12
N PRO A 194 -11.17 0.90 10.10
CA PRO A 194 -10.11 0.78 11.09
C PRO A 194 -10.25 -0.48 11.94
N ARG A 195 -11.48 -0.82 12.33
CA ARG A 195 -11.79 -2.03 13.11
C ARG A 195 -11.52 -3.31 12.31
N LEU A 196 -11.78 -3.27 11.00
CA LEU A 196 -11.50 -4.39 10.11
C LEU A 196 -9.99 -4.64 9.98
N VAL A 197 -9.21 -3.57 9.81
CA VAL A 197 -7.75 -3.67 9.79
C VAL A 197 -7.21 -4.24 11.10
N GLU A 198 -7.68 -3.73 12.24
CA GLU A 198 -7.28 -4.25 13.56
C GLU A 198 -7.59 -5.75 13.67
N THR A 199 -8.81 -6.15 13.31
CA THR A 199 -9.23 -7.56 13.31
C THR A 199 -8.32 -8.41 12.44
N TRP A 200 -8.04 -7.97 11.21
CA TRP A 200 -7.15 -8.65 10.29
C TRP A 200 -5.72 -8.78 10.84
N LEU A 201 -5.17 -7.72 11.46
CA LEU A 201 -3.84 -7.75 12.05
C LEU A 201 -3.71 -8.78 13.18
N HIS A 202 -4.76 -9.00 13.97
CA HIS A 202 -4.81 -10.12 14.92
C HIS A 202 -4.77 -11.47 14.21
N THR A 203 -5.54 -11.66 13.13
CA THR A 203 -5.57 -12.96 12.40
C THR A 203 -4.22 -13.38 11.82
N ILE A 204 -3.33 -12.42 11.55
CA ILE A 204 -1.97 -12.67 11.05
C ILE A 204 -0.88 -12.49 12.12
N ASN A 205 -1.27 -12.38 13.40
CA ASN A 205 -0.39 -12.24 14.57
C ASN A 205 0.55 -11.03 14.51
N MET A 206 0.16 -9.94 13.83
CA MET A 206 0.96 -8.71 13.74
C MET A 206 0.74 -7.77 14.93
N ILE A 207 -0.35 -7.93 15.65
CA ILE A 207 -0.62 -7.30 16.94
C ILE A 207 -1.05 -8.37 17.94
N ASP A 208 -0.79 -8.15 19.22
CA ASP A 208 -1.05 -9.14 20.27
C ASP A 208 -2.55 -9.23 20.58
N GLU A 209 -3.05 -10.40 20.97
CA GLU A 209 -4.43 -10.56 21.45
C GLU A 209 -4.62 -9.75 22.76
N GLN A 210 -5.74 -9.02 22.88
CA GLN A 210 -6.11 -8.30 24.11
C GLN A 210 -6.60 -9.24 25.20
#